data_AF-A0A382G0L5-F1
#
_entry.id   AF-A0A382G0L5-F1
#
_cell.length_a   1.000
_cell.length_b   1.000
_cell.length_c   1.000
_cell.angle_alpha   90.00
_cell.angle_beta   90.00
_cell.angle_gamma   90.00
#
_symmetry.space_group_name_H-M   'P 1'
#
loop_
_entity.id
_entity.type
_entity.pdbx_description
1 polymer ?
#
loop_
_entity_poly.entity_id
_entity_poly.type
_entity_poly.pdbx_seq_one_letter_code
_entity_poly.pdbx_strand_id
1 'polypeptide(L)'
;LTEALTHLTTGGPQAVYWGGLAAGRLRYFDPVKKRAGLPPDVAALVTALGDRSARVTLVNLSVCQPRDVLVGAGCFREHRFRRVTVVEESSQVKKELELDEPYLPIRLHPGTQIGLQLTMDRYCNPPTYAFPWHGDSVPFR
;
A
#
# COMPACT_ATOMS: atom_id res chain seq x y z
N LEU A 1 13.31 15.79 4.25
CA LEU A 1 12.31 15.80 3.16
C LEU A 1 11.91 14.39 2.72
N THR A 2 12.87 13.51 2.41
CA THR A 2 12.58 12.10 2.10
C THR A 2 11.88 11.37 3.23
N GLU A 3 12.24 11.65 4.49
CA GLU A 3 11.63 11.07 5.68
C GLU A 3 10.10 11.21 5.70
N ALA A 4 9.60 12.44 5.56
CA ALA A 4 8.17 12.71 5.57
C ALA A 4 7.45 11.96 4.44
N LEU A 5 8.04 11.90 3.25
CA LEU A 5 7.49 11.12 2.14
C LEU A 5 7.48 9.63 2.46
N THR A 6 8.56 9.08 3.03
CA THR A 6 8.60 7.68 3.45
C THR A 6 7.51 7.39 4.49
N HIS A 7 7.40 8.21 5.53
CA HIS A 7 6.41 8.04 6.59
C HIS A 7 4.98 8.10 6.04
N LEU A 8 4.69 9.14 5.26
CA LEU A 8 3.34 9.42 4.76
C LEU A 8 2.94 8.54 3.58
N THR A 9 3.87 7.86 2.91
CA THR A 9 3.50 6.92 1.82
C THR A 9 3.51 5.48 2.30
N THR A 10 4.55 5.04 3.01
CA THR A 10 4.73 3.62 3.37
C THR A 10 4.30 3.31 4.80
N GLY A 11 4.12 4.31 5.66
CA GLY A 11 3.88 4.10 7.08
C GLY A 11 5.06 3.46 7.80
N GLY A 12 6.28 3.70 7.30
CA GLY A 12 7.52 3.20 7.88
C GLY A 12 8.53 4.32 8.12
N PRO A 13 9.52 4.11 9.01
CA PRO A 13 10.58 5.10 9.26
C PRO A 13 11.47 5.27 8.03
N GLN A 14 12.17 6.41 7.93
CA GLN A 14 13.25 6.53 6.94
C GLN A 14 14.30 5.44 7.15
N ALA A 15 14.73 4.79 6.06
CA ALA A 15 15.85 3.86 6.11
C ALA A 15 17.11 4.58 6.61
N VAL A 16 17.70 4.06 7.68
CA VAL A 16 18.95 4.57 8.22
C VAL A 16 20.10 4.15 7.30
N TYR A 17 21.08 5.03 7.15
CA TYR A 17 22.23 4.95 6.24
C TYR A 17 23.01 3.62 6.26
N TRP A 18 22.93 2.81 7.32
CA TRP A 18 23.66 1.54 7.46
C TRP A 18 23.06 0.33 6.72
N GLY A 19 22.29 0.56 5.65
CA GLY A 19 21.83 -0.52 4.78
C GLY A 19 20.77 -1.45 5.38
N GLY A 20 20.03 -0.99 6.39
CA GLY A 20 18.89 -1.72 6.92
C GLY A 20 17.76 -1.85 5.88
N LEU A 21 16.99 -2.95 5.96
CA LEU A 21 15.78 -3.10 5.15
C LEU A 21 14.82 -1.94 5.43
N ALA A 22 14.34 -1.29 4.37
CA ALA A 22 13.36 -0.21 4.48
C ALA A 22 12.02 -0.78 4.96
N ALA A 23 11.81 -0.78 6.28
CA ALA A 23 10.58 -1.24 6.89
C ALA A 23 9.42 -0.29 6.54
N GLY A 24 8.24 -0.85 6.32
CA GLY A 24 7.03 -0.08 6.05
C GLY A 24 5.80 -0.97 6.13
N ARG A 25 4.66 -0.33 6.33
CA ARG A 25 3.35 -1.01 6.37
C ARG A 25 2.84 -1.34 4.99
N LEU A 26 3.10 -0.43 4.06
CA LEU A 26 2.51 -0.43 2.73
C LEU A 26 3.59 -0.18 1.68
N ARG A 27 3.42 -0.83 0.54
CA ARG A 27 4.19 -0.55 -0.68
C ARG A 27 3.25 -0.52 -1.87
N TYR A 28 3.47 0.39 -2.81
CA TYR A 28 2.60 0.54 -3.96
C TYR A 28 3.27 0.05 -5.24
N PHE A 29 2.44 -0.45 -6.14
CA PHE A 29 2.86 -0.87 -7.47
C PHE A 29 1.86 -0.37 -8.51
N ASP A 30 2.38 -0.12 -9.71
CA ASP A 30 1.64 0.20 -10.91
C ASP A 30 1.49 -1.11 -11.72
N PRO A 31 0.33 -1.78 -11.65
CA PRO A 31 0.12 -3.07 -12.30
C PRO A 31 0.06 -2.96 -13.83
N VAL A 32 -0.29 -1.78 -14.36
CA VAL A 32 -0.37 -1.53 -15.81
C VAL A 32 1.03 -1.43 -16.40
N LYS A 33 1.90 -0.61 -15.79
CA LYS A 33 3.29 -0.45 -16.23
C LYS A 33 4.24 -1.50 -15.65
N LYS A 34 3.74 -2.41 -14.81
CA LYS A 34 4.51 -3.44 -14.10
C LYS A 34 5.78 -2.86 -13.47
N ARG A 35 5.61 -1.83 -12.62
CA ARG A 35 6.73 -1.20 -11.89
C ARG A 35 6.38 -0.93 -10.44
N ALA A 36 7.41 -0.79 -9.61
CA ALA A 36 7.25 -0.31 -8.25
C ALA A 36 6.88 1.20 -8.24
N GLY A 37 6.15 1.60 -7.22
CA GLY A 37 5.70 2.97 -7.00
C GLY A 37 4.25 3.20 -7.40
N LEU A 38 3.73 4.37 -7.02
CA LEU A 38 2.37 4.78 -7.36
C LEU A 38 2.22 5.00 -8.87
N PRO A 39 1.07 4.63 -9.47
CA PRO A 39 0.75 4.99 -10.84
C PRO A 39 0.75 6.52 -11.05
N PRO A 40 0.84 7.00 -12.31
CA PRO A 40 0.67 8.42 -12.61
C PRO A 40 -0.66 8.95 -12.06
N ASP A 41 -0.66 10.20 -11.59
CA ASP A 41 -1.83 10.88 -11.03
C ASP A 41 -2.42 10.23 -9.76
N VAL A 42 -1.70 9.30 -9.11
CA VAL A 42 -2.13 8.71 -7.85
C VAL A 42 -1.31 9.25 -6.69
N ALA A 43 -1.98 9.75 -5.67
CA ALA A 43 -1.37 10.13 -4.39
C ALA A 43 -1.81 9.15 -3.28
N ALA A 44 -0.92 8.94 -2.32
CA ALA A 44 -1.18 8.13 -1.13
C ALA A 44 -0.75 8.89 0.13
N LEU A 45 -1.58 8.82 1.17
CA LEU A 45 -1.33 9.43 2.47
C LEU A 45 -1.70 8.47 3.60
N VAL A 46 -0.70 7.96 4.31
CA VAL A 46 -0.86 7.22 5.55
C VAL A 46 -1.16 8.23 6.66
N THR A 47 -2.36 8.10 7.24
CA THR A 47 -2.87 9.06 8.24
C THR A 47 -2.79 8.52 9.67
N ALA A 48 -2.76 7.20 9.86
CA ALA A 48 -2.63 6.59 11.17
C ALA A 48 -2.02 5.19 11.08
N LEU A 49 -1.30 4.79 12.13
CA LEU A 49 -0.75 3.45 12.29
C LEU A 49 -1.17 2.88 13.64
N GLY A 50 -1.54 1.60 13.64
CA GLY A 50 -1.73 0.80 14.83
C GLY A 50 -0.74 -0.36 14.90
N ASP A 51 -0.95 -1.22 15.90
CA ASP A 51 -0.21 -2.46 16.10
C ASP A 51 -0.32 -3.39 14.89
N ARG A 52 -1.54 -3.54 14.36
CA ARG A 52 -1.96 -4.41 13.25
C ARG A 52 -2.80 -3.67 12.21
N SER A 53 -2.89 -2.35 12.31
CA SER A 53 -3.66 -1.53 11.37
C SER A 53 -2.83 -0.43 10.72
N ALA A 54 -3.23 -0.03 9.52
CA ALA A 54 -2.75 1.17 8.86
C ALA A 54 -3.93 1.87 8.17
N ARG A 55 -4.05 3.18 8.37
CA ARG A 55 -5.04 4.01 7.68
C ARG A 55 -4.34 4.76 6.54
N VAL A 56 -4.87 4.62 5.33
CA VAL A 56 -4.33 5.24 4.13
C VAL A 56 -5.46 5.90 3.34
N THR A 57 -5.18 7.08 2.81
CA THR A 57 -6.01 7.77 1.83
C THR A 57 -5.35 7.66 0.46
N LEU A 58 -6.10 7.22 -0.53
CA LEU A 58 -5.66 7.16 -1.91
C LEU A 58 -6.50 8.13 -2.75
N VAL A 59 -5.83 8.89 -3.60
CA VAL A 59 -6.47 9.91 -4.45
C VAL A 59 -6.04 9.69 -5.90
N ASN A 60 -7.01 9.66 -6.80
CA ASN A 60 -6.76 9.78 -8.23
C ASN A 60 -7.02 11.22 -8.68
N LEU A 61 -5.95 11.91 -9.04
CA LEU A 61 -5.93 13.30 -9.49
C LEU A 61 -6.33 13.43 -10.97
N SER A 62 -6.40 12.34 -11.72
CA SER A 62 -6.84 12.38 -13.11
C SER A 62 -8.33 12.66 -13.20
N VAL A 63 -8.71 13.68 -13.96
CA VAL A 63 -10.11 14.05 -14.19
C VAL A 63 -10.84 13.14 -15.18
N CYS A 64 -10.09 12.37 -16.00
CA CYS A 64 -10.67 11.57 -17.09
C CYS A 64 -10.30 10.09 -17.04
N GLN A 65 -9.22 9.69 -16.37
CA GLN A 65 -8.71 8.32 -16.45
C GLN A 65 -8.82 7.60 -15.11
N PRO A 66 -9.36 6.37 -15.08
CA PRO A 66 -9.23 5.53 -13.90
C PRO A 66 -7.77 5.10 -13.71
N ARG A 67 -7.41 4.80 -12.45
CA ARG A 67 -6.07 4.32 -12.09
C ARG A 67 -6.18 3.03 -11.27
N ASP A 68 -5.50 2.00 -11.74
CA ASP A 68 -5.33 0.76 -10.99
C ASP A 68 -4.04 0.88 -10.17
N VAL A 69 -4.15 0.68 -8.86
CA VAL A 69 -3.03 0.64 -7.93
C VAL A 69 -3.07 -0.67 -7.16
N LEU A 70 -1.91 -1.29 -7.00
CA LEU A 70 -1.77 -2.48 -6.18
C LEU A 70 -1.04 -2.11 -4.89
N VAL A 71 -1.69 -2.34 -3.75
CA VAL A 71 -1.12 -2.09 -2.42
C VAL A 71 -0.58 -3.42 -1.89
N GLY A 72 0.69 -3.46 -1.52
CA GLY A 72 1.34 -4.59 -0.86
C GLY A 72 1.35 -4.43 0.65
N ALA A 73 1.12 -5.55 1.33
CA ALA A 73 1.25 -5.67 2.77
C ALA A 73 2.74 -5.80 3.14
N GLY A 74 3.32 -4.70 3.63
CA GLY A 74 4.76 -4.60 3.90
C GLY A 74 5.59 -4.17 2.69
N CYS A 75 6.85 -3.79 2.94
CA CYS A 75 7.77 -3.40 1.87
C CYS A 75 8.29 -4.59 1.06
N PHE A 76 8.31 -5.78 1.67
CA PHE A 76 8.87 -7.03 1.18
C PHE A 76 7.86 -8.19 1.29
N ARG A 77 6.55 -7.90 1.25
CA ARG A 77 5.47 -8.91 1.36
C ARG A 77 5.48 -9.68 2.69
N GLU A 78 6.14 -9.14 3.71
CA GLU A 78 6.29 -9.75 5.02
C GLU A 78 5.00 -9.69 5.85
N HIS A 79 3.99 -8.93 5.41
CA HIS A 79 2.67 -8.86 6.03
C HIS A 79 1.60 -9.51 5.16
N ARG A 80 0.40 -9.67 5.70
CA ARG A 80 -0.77 -10.20 4.99
C ARG A 80 -2.02 -9.44 5.41
N PHE A 81 -2.78 -8.92 4.45
CA PHE A 81 -4.03 -8.23 4.77
C PHE A 81 -5.08 -9.26 5.19
N ARG A 82 -5.77 -8.97 6.29
CA ARG A 82 -6.89 -9.75 6.80
C ARG A 82 -8.24 -9.10 6.53
N ARG A 83 -8.24 -7.78 6.50
CA ARG A 83 -9.46 -7.00 6.39
C ARG A 83 -9.19 -5.61 5.88
N VAL A 84 -10.10 -5.12 5.05
CA VAL A 84 -10.09 -3.79 4.48
C VAL A 84 -11.43 -3.15 4.80
N THR A 85 -11.38 -1.97 5.42
CA THR A 85 -12.55 -1.18 5.77
C THR A 85 -12.47 0.14 5.02
N VAL A 86 -13.47 0.45 4.20
CA VAL A 86 -13.62 1.75 3.56
C VAL A 86 -14.15 2.74 4.59
N VAL A 87 -13.37 3.78 4.86
CA VAL A 87 -13.66 4.82 5.86
C VAL A 87 -13.89 6.15 5.16
N GLU A 88 -14.94 6.86 5.55
CA GLU A 88 -15.17 8.25 5.14
C GLU A 88 -14.50 9.23 6.14
N GLU A 89 -14.40 10.51 5.78
CA GLU A 89 -13.81 11.55 6.64
C GLU A 89 -14.51 11.67 8.00
N SER A 90 -15.81 11.35 8.06
CA SER A 90 -16.61 11.27 9.29
C SER A 90 -16.30 10.04 10.17
N SER A 91 -15.28 9.24 9.81
CA SER A 91 -14.94 7.95 10.42
C SER A 91 -16.07 6.92 10.38
N GLN A 92 -17.07 7.13 9.53
CA GLN A 92 -18.12 6.15 9.29
C GLN A 92 -17.60 5.02 8.40
N VAL A 93 -17.93 3.78 8.80
CA VAL A 93 -17.60 2.57 8.03
C VAL A 93 -18.63 2.42 6.92
N LYS A 94 -18.19 2.49 5.67
CA LYS A 94 -19.06 2.33 4.50
C LYS A 94 -19.15 0.89 4.02
N LYS A 95 -18.02 0.20 4.05
CA LYS A 95 -17.89 -1.17 3.56
C LYS A 95 -16.73 -1.85 4.25
N GLU A 96 -16.90 -3.12 4.55
CA GLU A 96 -15.85 -3.99 5.10
C GLU A 96 -15.73 -5.23 4.23
N LEU A 97 -14.49 -5.68 4.05
CA LEU A 97 -14.17 -6.89 3.30
C LEU A 97 -13.11 -7.66 4.09
N GLU A 98 -13.35 -8.96 4.29
CA GLU A 98 -12.32 -9.88 4.76
C GLU A 98 -11.58 -10.48 3.56
N LEU A 99 -10.27 -10.62 3.69
CA LEU A 99 -9.38 -11.15 2.65
C LEU A 99 -8.20 -11.85 3.30
N ASP A 100 -7.49 -12.67 2.55
CA ASP A 100 -6.28 -13.34 3.03
C ASP A 100 -5.12 -13.17 2.06
N GLU A 101 -4.88 -11.92 1.64
CA GLU A 101 -4.02 -11.62 0.50
C GLU A 101 -2.83 -10.74 0.89
N PRO A 102 -1.64 -10.97 0.30
CA PRO A 102 -0.49 -10.09 0.48
C PRO A 102 -0.59 -8.80 -0.35
N TYR A 103 -1.48 -8.77 -1.35
CA TYR A 103 -1.70 -7.63 -2.22
C TYR A 103 -3.18 -7.30 -2.32
N LEU A 104 -3.50 -6.01 -2.35
CA LEU A 104 -4.84 -5.49 -2.48
C LEU A 104 -4.93 -4.66 -3.77
N PRO A 105 -5.62 -5.16 -4.81
CA PRO A 105 -5.88 -4.38 -6.02
C PRO A 105 -6.98 -3.36 -5.74
N ILE A 106 -6.72 -2.10 -6.12
CA ILE A 106 -7.66 -1.00 -5.97
C ILE A 106 -7.78 -0.30 -7.31
N ARG A 107 -9.02 -0.16 -7.78
CA ARG A 107 -9.35 0.65 -8.95
C ARG A 107 -9.95 1.96 -8.49
N LEU A 108 -9.26 3.06 -8.78
CA LEU A 108 -9.71 4.41 -8.49
C LEU A 108 -10.39 5.00 -9.72
N HIS A 109 -11.63 5.44 -9.58
CA HIS A 109 -12.31 6.21 -10.61
C HIS A 109 -11.66 7.60 -10.79
N PRO A 110 -11.87 8.28 -11.93
CA PRO A 110 -11.38 9.65 -12.12
C PRO A 110 -11.84 10.58 -10.99
N GLY A 111 -10.97 11.50 -10.56
CA GLY A 111 -11.28 12.54 -9.56
C GLY A 111 -11.76 12.00 -8.21
N THR A 112 -11.36 10.79 -7.83
CA THR A 112 -11.88 10.11 -6.64
C THR A 112 -10.85 10.05 -5.50
N GLN A 113 -11.34 10.19 -4.28
CA GLN A 113 -10.61 9.91 -3.04
C GLN A 113 -11.26 8.73 -2.31
N ILE A 114 -10.45 7.84 -1.74
CA ILE A 114 -10.91 6.75 -0.87
C ILE A 114 -10.02 6.65 0.37
N GLY A 115 -10.66 6.62 1.54
CA GLY A 115 -10.02 6.29 2.82
C GLY A 115 -10.16 4.80 3.10
N LEU A 116 -9.06 4.16 3.51
CA LEU A 116 -9.01 2.74 3.83
C LEU A 116 -8.36 2.54 5.20
N GLN A 117 -8.96 1.69 6.01
CA GLN A 117 -8.34 1.10 7.19
C GLN A 117 -8.01 -0.35 6.87
N LEU A 118 -6.72 -0.66 6.86
CA LEU A 118 -6.16 -1.95 6.50
C LEU A 118 -5.76 -2.67 7.78
N THR A 119 -6.33 -3.83 8.04
CA THR A 119 -5.93 -4.71 9.15
C THR A 119 -5.08 -5.85 8.57
N MET A 120 -3.97 -6.15 9.23
CA MET A 120 -2.96 -7.08 8.72
C MET A 120 -2.33 -7.94 9.82
N ASP A 121 -1.88 -9.12 9.42
CA ASP A 121 -0.92 -9.92 10.17
C ASP A 121 0.48 -9.45 9.80
N ARG A 122 1.30 -9.19 10.81
CA ARG A 122 2.66 -8.71 10.62
C ARG A 122 3.65 -9.86 10.70
N TYR A 123 4.65 -9.81 9.84
CA TYR A 123 5.79 -10.74 9.81
C TYR A 123 5.36 -12.21 9.74
N CYS A 124 4.23 -12.49 9.08
CA CYS A 124 3.68 -13.84 8.95
C CYS A 124 4.20 -14.57 7.71
N ASN A 125 4.92 -13.89 6.81
CA ASN A 125 5.54 -14.48 5.63
C ASN A 125 7.05 -14.21 5.62
N PRO A 126 7.88 -15.09 5.02
CA PRO A 126 9.26 -14.77 4.69
C PRO A 126 9.33 -13.54 3.75
N PRO A 127 10.20 -12.55 4.04
CA PRO A 127 10.34 -11.37 3.19
C PRO A 127 10.90 -11.75 1.81
N THR A 128 10.43 -11.07 0.76
CA THR A 128 10.87 -11.30 -0.62
C THR A 128 11.01 -9.98 -1.40
N TYR A 129 11.94 -9.99 -2.36
CA TYR A 129 12.10 -8.92 -3.36
C TYR A 129 11.24 -9.16 -4.61
N ALA A 130 10.53 -10.29 -4.69
CA ALA A 130 9.65 -10.59 -5.80
C ALA A 130 8.57 -9.51 -5.97
N PHE A 131 8.33 -9.13 -7.21
CA PHE A 131 7.24 -8.24 -7.56
C PHE A 131 5.94 -9.03 -7.72
N PRO A 132 4.77 -8.37 -7.57
CA PRO A 132 3.47 -9.05 -7.59
C PRO A 132 3.23 -9.93 -8.83
N TRP A 133 3.79 -9.57 -9.98
CA TRP A 133 3.65 -10.32 -11.24
C TRP A 133 4.74 -11.37 -11.48
N HIS A 134 5.65 -11.59 -10.53
CA HIS A 134 6.69 -12.63 -10.60
C HIS A 134 6.40 -13.84 -9.69
N GLY A 135 5.26 -13.84 -8.98
CA GLY A 135 4.96 -14.86 -7.99
C GLY A 135 6.01 -14.86 -6.88
N ASP A 136 6.60 -16.02 -6.60
CA ASP A 136 7.70 -16.15 -5.63
C ASP A 136 9.10 -15.99 -6.26
N SER A 137 9.19 -15.84 -7.57
CA SER A 137 10.49 -15.66 -8.24
C SER A 137 11.00 -14.23 -8.05
N VAL A 138 12.22 -14.11 -7.53
CA VAL A 138 12.91 -12.82 -7.45
C VAL A 138 13.52 -12.53 -8.81
N PRO A 139 13.22 -11.38 -9.44
CA PRO A 139 13.82 -11.04 -10.73
C PRO A 139 15.32 -10.85 -10.54
N PHE A 140 16.11 -11.72 -11.19
CA PHE A 140 17.53 -11.51 -11.39
C PHE A 140 17.70 -10.52 -12.55
N ARG A 141 18.58 -9.54 -12.36
CA ARG A 141 18.98 -8.61 -13.41
C ARG A 141 20.18 -9.15 -14.17
#